data_AF-A0A7X8HIT4-F1
#
_entry.id   AF-A0A7X8HIT4-F1
#
_cell.length_a   1.000
_cell.length_b   1.000
_cell.length_c   1.000
_cell.angle_alpha   90.00
_cell.angle_beta   90.00
_cell.angle_gamma   90.00
#
_symmetry.space_group_name_H-M   'P 1'
#
loop_
_entity.id
_entity.type
_entity.pdbx_description
1 polymer ?
#
loop_
_entity_poly.entity_id
_entity_poly.type
_entity_poly.pdbx_seq_one_letter_code
_entity_poly.pdbx_strand_id
1 'polypeptide(L)'
;MTTTIRTRFAPSPTGFLHLGGARTALFSWAFAKHHNGVFVLRIEDTDLERSTPEAVQAILQGMDWLGMHADEGPFYQMQRTDRHREVIDQLLESGHAYYCYSSPEEVEAMREKARALGQKPRYDGTWRPEPGKILPPIPADRKPVVRFKTPKDGVTSWDDLVKGRITIANEELDDL
;
A
#
# COMPACT_ATOMS: atom_id res chain seq x y z
N MET A 1 27.83 2.37 12.34
CA MET A 1 27.70 2.39 10.87
C MET A 1 26.77 3.53 10.52
N THR A 2 27.19 4.49 9.70
CA THR A 2 26.30 5.54 9.21
C THR A 2 25.39 4.93 8.14
N THR A 3 24.11 4.82 8.43
CA THR A 3 23.12 4.30 7.47
C THR A 3 23.02 5.26 6.28
N THR A 4 23.30 4.78 5.08
CA THR A 4 23.12 5.57 3.85
C THR A 4 21.64 5.89 3.66
N ILE A 5 21.31 7.17 3.47
CA ILE A 5 19.94 7.61 3.18
C ILE A 5 19.49 7.02 1.84
N ARG A 6 18.31 6.41 1.82
CA ARG A 6 17.68 5.87 0.61
C ARG A 6 16.25 6.37 0.53
N THR A 7 15.93 7.11 -0.54
CA THR A 7 14.58 7.59 -0.82
C THR A 7 14.05 6.92 -2.10
N ARG A 8 12.73 6.97 -2.31
CA ARG A 8 12.14 6.52 -3.57
C ARG A 8 11.00 7.40 -4.04
N PHE A 9 10.94 7.62 -5.36
CA PHE A 9 9.72 8.04 -6.04
C PHE A 9 9.02 6.81 -6.61
N ALA A 10 7.73 6.64 -6.25
CA ALA A 10 6.95 5.44 -6.56
C ALA A 10 5.65 5.77 -7.32
N PRO A 11 5.71 6.23 -8.59
CA PRO A 11 4.53 6.59 -9.36
C PRO A 11 3.81 5.34 -9.92
N SER A 12 2.48 5.36 -9.88
CA SER A 12 1.65 4.46 -10.68
C SER A 12 1.47 5.03 -12.09
N PRO A 13 1.67 4.25 -13.16
CA PRO A 13 1.59 4.73 -14.54
C PRO A 13 0.14 4.84 -15.03
N THR A 14 -0.71 5.56 -14.30
CA THR A 14 -2.14 5.75 -14.61
C THR A 14 -2.42 7.07 -15.34
N GLY A 15 -1.37 7.76 -15.82
CA GLY A 15 -1.45 9.06 -16.48
C GLY A 15 -0.13 9.83 -16.43
N PHE A 16 -0.17 11.10 -16.83
CA PHE A 16 1.00 11.99 -16.84
C PHE A 16 1.46 12.37 -15.43
N LEU A 17 2.76 12.67 -15.31
CA LEU A 17 3.33 13.24 -14.10
C LEU A 17 2.74 14.63 -13.82
N HIS A 18 1.81 14.69 -12.86
CA HIS A 18 1.23 15.96 -12.42
C HIS A 18 2.16 16.69 -11.43
N LEU A 19 1.89 17.98 -11.20
CA LEU A 19 2.73 18.86 -10.35
C LEU A 19 2.94 18.30 -8.93
N GLY A 20 1.91 17.72 -8.34
CA GLY A 20 2.01 17.07 -7.02
C GLY A 20 2.98 15.87 -7.01
N GLY A 21 2.97 15.07 -8.07
CA GLY A 21 3.92 13.96 -8.27
C GLY A 21 5.35 14.47 -8.44
N ALA A 22 5.54 15.48 -9.31
CA ALA A 22 6.84 16.10 -9.53
C ALA A 22 7.42 16.72 -8.24
N ARG A 23 6.58 17.38 -7.43
CA ARG A 23 6.99 17.91 -6.11
C ARG A 23 7.46 16.80 -5.16
N THR A 24 6.78 15.65 -5.16
CA THR A 24 7.15 14.50 -4.33
C THR A 24 8.47 13.90 -4.77
N ALA A 25 8.67 13.75 -6.09
CA ALA A 25 9.93 13.32 -6.67
C ALA A 25 11.07 14.28 -6.30
N LEU A 26 10.85 15.59 -6.42
CA LEU A 26 11.83 16.64 -6.08
C LEU A 26 12.30 16.53 -4.64
N PHE A 27 11.40 16.43 -3.67
CA PHE A 27 11.82 16.31 -2.26
C PHE A 27 12.57 15.01 -1.99
N SER A 28 12.16 13.91 -2.60
CA SER A 28 12.82 12.61 -2.45
C SER A 28 14.24 12.64 -3.04
N TRP A 29 14.38 13.19 -4.24
CA TRP A 29 15.66 13.38 -4.93
C TRP A 29 16.57 14.33 -4.16
N ALA A 30 16.09 15.54 -3.82
CA ALA A 30 16.88 16.55 -3.13
C ALA A 30 17.36 16.08 -1.76
N PHE A 31 16.50 15.37 -1.00
CA PHE A 31 16.86 14.83 0.30
C PHE A 31 17.96 13.76 0.21
N ALA A 32 17.89 12.89 -0.80
CA ALA A 32 18.96 11.92 -1.07
C ALA A 32 20.25 12.63 -1.46
N LYS A 33 20.21 13.57 -2.41
CA LYS A 33 21.41 14.30 -2.87
C LYS A 33 22.07 15.11 -1.76
N HIS A 34 21.28 15.78 -0.92
CA HIS A 34 21.79 16.55 0.22
C HIS A 34 22.56 15.68 1.24
N HIS A 35 22.14 14.43 1.42
CA HIS A 35 22.77 13.50 2.36
C HIS A 35 23.72 12.49 1.69
N ASN A 36 24.15 12.74 0.45
CA ASN A 36 24.96 11.80 -0.33
C ASN A 36 24.37 10.37 -0.36
N GLY A 37 23.04 10.28 -0.38
CA GLY A 37 22.25 9.06 -0.41
C GLY A 37 21.88 8.60 -1.81
N VAL A 38 20.96 7.64 -1.87
CA VAL A 38 20.47 7.01 -3.11
C VAL A 38 19.01 7.38 -3.35
N PHE A 39 18.71 7.88 -4.55
CA PHE A 39 17.36 8.11 -5.03
C PHE A 39 16.91 6.99 -5.97
N VAL A 40 15.87 6.25 -5.58
CA VAL A 40 15.36 5.10 -6.32
C VAL A 40 14.08 5.46 -7.09
N LEU A 41 13.95 4.97 -8.33
CA LEU A 41 12.70 4.99 -9.08
C LEU A 41 12.04 3.61 -9.08
N ARG A 42 10.78 3.53 -8.66
CA ARG A 42 9.98 2.30 -8.72
C ARG A 42 8.62 2.56 -9.38
N ILE A 43 8.35 1.92 -10.50
CA ILE A 43 7.07 2.02 -11.19
C ILE A 43 6.07 1.04 -10.53
N GLU A 44 4.96 1.59 -10.05
CA GLU A 44 3.88 0.84 -9.37
C GLU A 44 2.84 0.37 -10.41
N ASP A 45 3.25 -0.58 -11.26
CA ASP A 45 2.52 -1.08 -12.45
C ASP A 45 1.58 -2.27 -12.16
N THR A 46 1.10 -2.42 -10.93
CA THR A 46 0.23 -3.56 -10.54
C THR A 46 -1.19 -3.48 -11.07
N ASP A 47 -1.64 -2.28 -11.46
CA ASP A 47 -2.94 -2.10 -12.10
C ASP A 47 -2.79 -2.24 -13.61
N LEU A 48 -2.97 -3.47 -14.12
CA LEU A 48 -2.75 -3.79 -15.53
C LEU A 48 -3.72 -3.09 -16.47
N GLU A 49 -4.91 -2.69 -16.00
CA GLU A 49 -5.90 -2.00 -16.82
C GLU A 49 -5.49 -0.54 -17.07
N ARG A 50 -4.87 0.08 -16.07
CA ARG A 50 -4.48 1.50 -16.14
C ARG A 50 -3.00 1.72 -16.47
N SER A 51 -2.15 0.69 -16.33
CA SER A 51 -0.70 0.79 -16.54
C SER A 51 -0.33 0.53 -17.99
N THR A 52 -0.11 1.60 -18.77
CA THR A 52 0.32 1.48 -20.18
C THR A 52 1.81 1.82 -20.35
N PRO A 53 2.49 1.24 -21.37
CA PRO A 53 3.86 1.60 -21.70
C PRO A 53 4.05 3.11 -21.95
N GLU A 54 3.05 3.77 -22.54
CA GLU A 54 3.07 5.20 -22.84
C GLU A 54 3.04 6.02 -21.54
N ALA A 55 2.23 5.62 -20.56
CA ALA A 55 2.17 6.28 -19.26
C ALA A 55 3.50 6.13 -18.48
N VAL A 56 4.13 4.94 -18.54
CA VAL A 56 5.48 4.73 -18.00
C VAL A 56 6.48 5.66 -18.68
N GLN A 57 6.48 5.72 -20.01
CA GLN A 57 7.40 6.58 -20.75
C GLN A 57 7.20 8.07 -20.45
N ALA A 58 5.96 8.52 -20.32
CA ALA A 58 5.66 9.90 -19.93
C ALA A 58 6.24 10.25 -18.55
N ILE A 59 6.21 9.32 -17.59
CA ILE A 59 6.87 9.50 -16.28
C ILE A 59 8.39 9.62 -16.46
N LEU A 60 9.01 8.70 -17.21
CA LEU A 60 10.47 8.70 -17.41
C LEU A 60 10.95 9.98 -18.09
N GLN A 61 10.26 10.41 -19.14
CA GLN A 61 10.56 11.66 -19.85
C GLN A 61 10.38 12.88 -18.94
N GLY A 62 9.33 12.92 -18.11
CA GLY A 62 9.13 14.00 -17.16
C GLY A 62 10.25 14.09 -16.11
N MET A 63 10.71 12.94 -15.61
CA MET A 63 11.83 12.87 -14.68
C MET A 63 13.16 13.31 -15.32
N ASP A 64 13.41 12.89 -16.55
CA ASP A 64 14.60 13.26 -17.33
C ASP A 64 14.63 14.77 -17.63
N TRP A 65 13.50 15.33 -18.08
CA TRP A 65 13.36 16.76 -18.35
C TRP A 65 13.60 17.62 -17.10
N LEU A 66 13.21 17.13 -15.93
CA LEU A 66 13.45 17.81 -14.65
C LEU A 66 14.88 17.62 -14.11
N GLY A 67 15.72 16.82 -14.78
CA GLY A 67 17.08 16.49 -14.33
C GLY A 67 17.12 15.61 -13.07
N MET A 68 16.02 14.94 -12.75
CA MET A 68 15.88 14.12 -11.54
C MET A 68 16.21 12.66 -11.82
N HIS A 69 17.45 12.40 -12.24
CA HIS A 69 17.90 11.04 -12.54
C HIS A 69 17.96 10.17 -11.28
N ALA A 70 17.40 8.96 -11.38
CA ALA A 70 17.49 7.95 -10.33
C ALA A 70 18.88 7.31 -10.31
N ASP A 71 19.37 7.02 -9.10
CA ASP A 71 20.61 6.29 -8.89
C ASP A 71 20.39 4.77 -9.08
N GLU A 72 19.16 4.29 -8.82
CA GLU A 72 18.76 2.90 -9.06
C GLU A 72 17.35 2.83 -9.67
N GLY A 73 17.14 1.85 -10.56
CA GLY A 73 15.88 1.61 -11.25
C GLY A 73 15.87 2.13 -12.70
N PRO A 74 14.68 2.22 -13.34
CA PRO A 74 13.36 1.93 -12.77
C PRO A 74 13.18 0.45 -12.42
N PHE A 75 12.69 0.17 -11.22
CA PHE A 75 12.18 -1.16 -10.85
C PHE A 75 10.68 -1.24 -11.11
N TYR A 76 10.19 -2.38 -11.60
CA TYR A 76 8.78 -2.61 -11.89
C TYR A 76 8.17 -3.55 -10.86
N GLN A 77 7.01 -3.21 -10.31
CA GLN A 77 6.37 -3.98 -9.25
C GLN A 77 5.86 -5.33 -9.74
N MET A 78 5.37 -5.41 -10.98
CA MET A 78 4.92 -6.68 -11.58
C MET A 78 6.04 -7.72 -11.73
N GLN A 79 7.29 -7.27 -11.84
CA GLN A 79 8.47 -8.16 -11.88
C GLN A 79 8.85 -8.71 -10.49
N ARG A 80 8.14 -8.31 -9.42
CA ARG A 80 8.42 -8.69 -8.03
C ARG A 80 7.29 -9.46 -7.36
N THR A 81 6.34 -9.96 -8.16
CA THR A 81 5.17 -10.71 -7.65
C THR A 81 5.55 -11.91 -6.78
N ASP A 82 6.64 -12.62 -7.09
CA ASP A 82 7.13 -13.72 -6.26
C ASP A 82 7.51 -13.27 -4.86
N ARG A 83 8.19 -12.12 -4.73
CA ARG A 83 8.52 -11.55 -3.42
C ARG A 83 7.27 -11.12 -2.66
N HIS A 84 6.23 -10.64 -3.34
CA HIS A 84 4.97 -10.27 -2.68
C HIS A 84 4.27 -11.51 -2.13
N ARG A 85 4.22 -12.60 -2.90
CA ARG A 85 3.66 -13.89 -2.45
C ARG A 85 4.40 -14.41 -1.23
N GLU A 86 5.74 -14.41 -1.27
CA GLU A 86 6.58 -14.84 -0.15
C GLU A 86 6.26 -14.08 1.14
N VAL A 87 6.11 -12.75 1.07
CA VAL A 87 5.77 -11.93 2.24
C VAL A 87 4.33 -12.17 2.70
N ILE A 88 3.39 -12.37 1.78
CA ILE A 88 2.00 -12.73 2.10
C ILE A 88 1.97 -14.06 2.87
N ASP A 89 2.71 -15.06 2.41
CA ASP A 89 2.79 -16.37 3.06
C ASP A 89 3.37 -16.23 4.48
N GLN A 90 4.44 -15.43 4.65
CA GLN A 90 5.00 -15.12 5.97
C GLN A 90 3.99 -14.44 6.91
N LEU A 91 3.18 -13.53 6.40
CA LEU A 91 2.15 -12.84 7.20
C LEU A 91 1.00 -13.79 7.57
N LEU A 92 0.61 -14.69 6.68
CA LEU A 92 -0.39 -15.72 6.96
C LEU A 92 0.11 -16.72 8.00
N GLU A 93 1.34 -17.22 7.84
CA GLU A 93 1.96 -18.16 8.79
C GLU A 93 2.14 -17.56 10.18
N SER A 94 2.51 -16.29 10.27
CA SER A 94 2.67 -15.58 11.53
C SER A 94 1.36 -15.07 12.14
N GLY A 95 0.22 -15.26 11.47
CA GLY A 95 -1.10 -14.83 11.95
C GLY A 95 -1.36 -13.32 11.84
N HIS A 96 -0.49 -12.57 11.16
CA HIS A 96 -0.66 -11.15 10.86
C HIS A 96 -1.54 -10.90 9.63
N ALA A 97 -1.93 -11.96 8.92
CA ALA A 97 -2.91 -11.90 7.84
C ALA A 97 -3.85 -13.11 7.89
N TYR A 98 -4.98 -13.02 7.19
CA TYR A 98 -5.93 -14.12 7.08
C TYR A 98 -6.68 -14.07 5.74
N TYR A 99 -7.24 -15.22 5.35
CA TYR A 99 -8.10 -15.31 4.18
C TYR A 99 -9.51 -14.79 4.46
N CYS A 100 -10.00 -13.94 3.56
CA CYS A 100 -11.35 -13.42 3.56
C CYS A 100 -12.07 -13.83 2.28
N TYR A 101 -13.26 -14.42 2.42
CA TYR A 101 -14.09 -14.88 1.30
C TYR A 101 -15.34 -14.01 1.11
N SER A 102 -15.38 -12.84 1.74
CA SER A 102 -16.44 -11.87 1.52
C SER A 102 -16.41 -11.36 0.08
N SER A 103 -17.56 -11.39 -0.60
CA SER A 103 -17.69 -10.81 -1.93
C SER A 103 -17.69 -9.27 -1.86
N PRO A 104 -17.41 -8.56 -2.97
CA PRO A 104 -17.53 -7.10 -3.02
C PRO A 104 -18.90 -6.59 -2.56
N GLU A 105 -19.98 -7.29 -2.93
CA GLU A 105 -21.36 -6.96 -2.57
C GLU A 105 -21.60 -7.15 -1.07
N GLU A 106 -21.06 -8.23 -0.48
CA GLU A 106 -21.14 -8.46 0.97
C GLU A 106 -20.40 -7.36 1.74
N VAL A 107 -19.21 -6.95 1.28
CA VAL A 107 -18.44 -5.86 1.90
C VAL A 107 -19.17 -4.52 1.77
N GLU A 108 -19.80 -4.23 0.63
CA GLU A 108 -20.57 -2.99 0.49
C GLU A 108 -21.83 -3.01 1.37
N ALA A 109 -22.53 -4.14 1.47
CA ALA A 109 -23.66 -4.30 2.38
C ALA A 109 -23.26 -4.08 3.85
N MET A 110 -22.08 -4.54 4.27
CA MET A 110 -21.52 -4.25 5.60
C MET A 110 -21.33 -2.74 5.81
N ARG A 111 -20.76 -2.04 4.81
CA ARG A 111 -20.55 -0.59 4.85
C ARG A 111 -21.85 0.19 4.90
N GLU A 112 -22.83 -0.18 4.08
CA GLU A 112 -24.16 0.44 4.08
C GLU A 112 -24.88 0.27 5.42
N LYS A 113 -24.82 -0.94 6.00
CA LYS A 113 -25.36 -1.21 7.33
C LYS A 113 -24.69 -0.33 8.40
N ALA A 114 -23.37 -0.19 8.34
CA ALA A 114 -22.65 0.70 9.26
C ALA A 114 -23.08 2.17 9.09
N ARG A 115 -23.19 2.67 7.85
CA ARG A 115 -23.67 4.04 7.57
C ARG A 115 -25.08 4.27 8.11
N ALA A 116 -25.99 3.31 7.91
CA ALA A 116 -27.37 3.39 8.40
C ALA A 116 -27.45 3.46 9.94
N LEU A 117 -26.47 2.88 10.64
CA LEU A 117 -26.33 2.95 12.10
C LEU A 117 -25.51 4.17 12.59
N GLY A 118 -25.12 5.09 11.69
CA GLY A 118 -24.26 6.22 12.02
C GLY A 118 -22.82 5.83 12.40
N GLN A 119 -22.41 4.61 12.06
CA GLN A 119 -21.07 4.07 12.31
C GLN A 119 -20.18 4.27 11.08
N LYS A 120 -18.85 4.19 11.28
CA LYS A 120 -17.88 4.29 10.19
C LYS A 120 -18.02 3.08 9.24
N PRO A 121 -18.14 3.28 7.92
CA PRO A 121 -18.19 2.18 6.96
C PRO A 121 -16.84 1.47 6.90
N ARG A 122 -16.82 0.19 7.29
CA ARG A 122 -15.61 -0.65 7.31
C ARG A 122 -15.96 -2.11 7.13
N TYR A 123 -14.95 -2.93 6.86
CA TYR A 123 -15.10 -4.37 6.99
C TYR A 123 -15.39 -4.76 8.45
N ASP A 124 -16.37 -5.63 8.66
CA ASP A 124 -16.84 -5.99 10.01
C ASP A 124 -16.03 -7.11 10.67
N GLY A 125 -15.04 -7.66 9.96
CA GLY A 125 -14.23 -8.77 10.46
C GLY A 125 -14.92 -10.13 10.33
N THR A 126 -15.93 -10.31 9.48
CA THR A 126 -16.65 -11.60 9.29
C THR A 126 -15.70 -12.81 9.24
N TRP A 127 -14.61 -12.74 8.48
CA TRP A 127 -13.60 -13.79 8.31
C TRP A 127 -12.38 -13.65 9.22
N ARG A 128 -12.29 -12.58 10.03
CA ARG A 128 -11.18 -12.37 10.97
C ARG A 128 -11.18 -13.49 12.02
N PRO A 129 -10.10 -14.28 12.14
CA PRO A 129 -10.01 -15.34 13.15
C PRO A 129 -9.83 -14.75 14.55
N GLU A 130 -10.76 -15.07 15.46
CA GLU A 130 -10.67 -14.72 16.89
C GLU A 130 -10.72 -15.98 17.76
N PRO A 131 -10.11 -15.95 18.96
CA PRO A 131 -10.27 -17.01 19.94
C PRO A 131 -11.76 -17.32 20.20
N GLY A 132 -12.16 -18.58 19.98
CA GLY A 132 -13.53 -19.03 20.20
C GLY A 132 -14.54 -18.66 19.11
N LYS A 133 -14.13 -17.93 18.06
CA LYS A 133 -15.01 -17.59 16.94
C LYS A 133 -15.05 -18.73 15.91
N ILE A 134 -16.26 -19.15 15.58
CA ILE A 134 -16.51 -20.09 14.49
C ILE A 134 -16.63 -19.29 13.19
N LEU A 135 -15.79 -19.60 12.20
CA LEU A 135 -15.85 -18.96 10.89
C LEU A 135 -16.95 -19.59 10.02
N PRO A 136 -17.54 -18.82 9.08
CA PRO A 136 -18.48 -19.37 8.11
C PRO A 136 -17.85 -20.49 7.26
N PRO A 137 -18.66 -21.40 6.70
CA PRO A 137 -18.15 -22.38 5.75
C PRO A 137 -17.59 -21.67 4.50
N ILE A 138 -16.46 -22.14 4.00
CA ILE A 138 -15.80 -21.59 2.81
C ILE A 138 -16.68 -21.83 1.57
N PRO A 139 -17.08 -20.79 0.83
CA PRO A 139 -17.82 -20.95 -0.41
C PRO A 139 -16.96 -21.64 -1.49
N ALA A 140 -17.52 -22.63 -2.17
CA ALA A 140 -16.78 -23.44 -3.16
C ALA A 140 -16.44 -22.66 -4.45
N ASP A 141 -17.19 -21.62 -4.75
CA ASP A 141 -17.11 -20.80 -5.96
C ASP A 141 -16.23 -19.55 -5.80
N ARG A 142 -15.63 -19.34 -4.63
CA ARG A 142 -14.91 -18.09 -4.30
C ARG A 142 -13.44 -18.32 -4.01
N LYS A 143 -12.59 -17.51 -4.64
CA LYS A 143 -11.19 -17.37 -4.26
C LYS A 143 -11.08 -16.31 -3.15
N PRO A 144 -10.28 -16.54 -2.10
CA PRO A 144 -10.13 -15.55 -1.04
C PRO A 144 -9.28 -14.37 -1.49
N VAL A 145 -9.48 -13.24 -0.82
CA VAL A 145 -8.45 -12.20 -0.68
C VAL A 145 -7.70 -12.41 0.63
N VAL A 146 -6.49 -11.87 0.72
CA VAL A 146 -5.74 -11.83 1.98
C VAL A 146 -5.96 -10.46 2.61
N ARG A 147 -6.38 -10.45 3.87
CA ARG A 147 -6.51 -9.24 4.68
C ARG A 147 -5.41 -9.15 5.72
N PHE A 148 -4.90 -7.94 5.95
CA PHE A 148 -4.00 -7.70 7.09
C PHE A 148 -4.79 -7.72 8.40
N LYS A 149 -4.31 -8.45 9.42
CA LYS A 149 -4.95 -8.55 10.73
C LYS A 149 -4.48 -7.40 11.62
N THR A 150 -5.04 -6.22 11.42
CA THR A 150 -4.68 -5.04 12.21
C THR A 150 -5.04 -5.27 13.69
N PRO A 151 -4.21 -4.83 14.66
CA PRO A 151 -4.60 -4.83 16.07
C PRO A 151 -5.93 -4.08 16.28
N LYS A 152 -6.80 -4.53 17.19
CA LYS A 152 -8.11 -3.87 17.41
C LYS A 152 -8.04 -2.73 18.42
N ASP A 153 -7.04 -2.78 19.29
CA ASP A 153 -6.90 -1.91 20.45
C ASP A 153 -5.47 -1.35 20.51
N GLY A 154 -5.30 -0.28 21.29
CA GLY A 154 -4.07 0.50 21.35
C GLY A 154 -3.95 1.52 20.22
N VAL A 155 -2.72 1.96 19.96
CA VAL A 155 -2.42 3.01 19.00
C VAL A 155 -1.22 2.65 18.12
N THR A 156 -1.23 3.14 16.89
CA THR A 156 -0.07 3.16 15.99
C THR A 156 0.47 4.59 15.94
N SER A 157 1.75 4.75 16.26
CA SER A 157 2.39 6.06 16.35
C SER A 157 3.76 6.10 15.69
N TRP A 158 4.10 7.23 15.08
CA TRP A 158 5.42 7.48 14.51
C TRP A 158 5.76 8.97 14.56
N ASP A 159 7.05 9.30 14.45
CA ASP A 159 7.52 10.68 14.36
C ASP A 159 7.68 11.05 12.88
N ASP A 160 6.72 11.81 12.36
CA ASP A 160 6.74 12.32 11.00
C ASP A 160 7.69 13.51 10.89
N LEU A 161 8.56 13.51 9.88
CA LEU A 161 9.58 14.56 9.72
C LEU A 161 8.98 15.95 9.43
N VAL A 162 7.72 16.03 9.01
CA VAL A 162 7.05 17.30 8.69
C VAL A 162 6.02 17.66 9.75
N LYS A 163 5.19 16.72 10.18
CA LYS A 163 4.06 16.95 11.10
C LYS A 163 4.39 16.68 12.57
N GLY A 164 5.58 16.16 12.88
CA GLY A 164 5.95 15.72 14.23
C GLY A 164 5.27 14.40 14.62
N ARG A 165 5.03 14.20 15.91
CA ARG A 165 4.41 12.96 16.42
C ARG A 165 2.99 12.79 15.86
N ILE A 166 2.76 11.72 15.11
CA ILE A 166 1.43 11.27 14.69
C ILE A 166 1.04 10.04 15.51
N THR A 167 -0.22 9.97 15.91
CA THR A 167 -0.80 8.83 16.62
C THR A 167 -2.20 8.57 16.10
N ILE A 168 -2.48 7.32 15.74
CA ILE A 168 -3.77 6.85 15.22
C ILE A 168 -4.24 5.71 16.12
N ALA A 169 -5.48 5.78 16.59
CA ALA A 169 -6.08 4.67 17.34
C ALA A 169 -6.27 3.47 16.41
N ASN A 170 -5.91 2.27 16.86
CA ASN A 170 -5.96 1.09 15.98
C ASN A 170 -7.39 0.74 15.53
N GLU A 171 -8.41 1.16 16.28
CA GLU A 171 -9.82 1.03 15.89
C GLU A 171 -10.20 1.84 14.63
N GLU A 172 -9.39 2.84 14.26
CA GLU A 172 -9.54 3.65 13.04
C GLU A 172 -8.97 2.97 11.80
N LEU A 173 -8.21 1.88 11.98
CA LEU A 173 -7.58 1.13 10.91
C LEU A 173 -8.46 -0.07 10.53
N ASP A 174 -8.65 -0.28 9.24
CA ASP A 174 -9.37 -1.44 8.73
C ASP A 174 -8.41 -2.63 8.51
N ASP A 175 -8.96 -3.84 8.47
CA ASP A 175 -8.23 -5.01 7.98
C ASP A 175 -8.24 -4.95 6.45
N LEU A 176 -7.29 -4.21 5.85
CA LEU A 176 -7.16 -3.97 4.41
C LEU A 176 -7.08 -5.28 3.61
#